data_AF-A0A3B8WH84-F1
#
_entry.id   AF-A0A3B8WH84-F1
#
_cell.length_a   1.000
_cell.length_b   1.000
_cell.length_c   1.000
_cell.angle_alpha   90.00
_cell.angle_beta   90.00
_cell.angle_gamma   90.00
#
_symmetry.space_group_name_H-M   'P 1'
#
loop_
_entity.id
_entity.type
_entity.pdbx_description
1 polymer ?
#
loop_
_entity_poly.entity_id
_entity_poly.type
_entity_poly.pdbx_seq_one_letter_code
_entity_poly.pdbx_strand_id
1 'polypeptide(L)' 'MALPDALTEDRIYHRCPLDKLDFETTESLEDLALPFGQDRALRALEFGASMKAQGFNLFVLGPSGAGKHELVRRGL' A
#
# COMPACT_ATOMS: atom_id res chain seq x y z
N MET A 1 -23.31 4.39 35.45
CA MET A 1 -22.09 4.17 34.64
C MET A 1 -21.29 5.46 34.69
N ALA A 2 -20.02 5.44 35.10
CA ALA A 2 -19.21 6.66 35.17
C ALA A 2 -18.87 7.16 33.75
N LEU A 3 -18.82 8.47 33.55
CA LEU A 3 -18.37 9.07 32.29
C LEU A 3 -16.83 8.94 32.22
N PRO A 4 -16.27 8.57 31.05
CA PRO A 4 -14.82 8.50 30.88
C PRO A 4 -14.18 9.90 30.95
N ASP A 5 -12.93 9.95 31.38
CA ASP A 5 -12.13 11.19 31.38
C ASP A 5 -11.98 11.76 29.96
N ALA A 6 -12.04 13.08 29.85
CA ALA A 6 -11.82 13.77 28.58
C ALA A 6 -10.40 13.54 28.06
N LEU A 7 -10.27 13.33 26.74
CA LEU A 7 -8.97 13.22 26.09
C LEU A 7 -8.36 14.61 25.87
N THR A 8 -7.06 14.71 26.06
CA THR A 8 -6.25 15.89 25.74
C THR A 8 -5.89 15.91 24.24
N GLU A 9 -5.48 17.08 23.71
CA GLU A 9 -5.15 17.26 22.29
C GLU A 9 -4.11 16.26 21.78
N ASP A 10 -3.06 16.02 22.57
CA ASP A 10 -1.97 15.10 22.26
C ASP A 10 -2.41 13.62 22.18
N ARG A 11 -3.56 13.29 22.78
CA ARG A 11 -4.13 11.93 22.77
C ARG A 11 -5.09 11.69 21.62
N ILE A 12 -5.50 12.74 20.90
CA ILE A 12 -6.43 12.64 19.77
C ILE A 12 -5.76 12.97 18.43
N TYR A 13 -4.64 13.69 18.44
CA TYR A 13 -3.95 14.09 17.23
C TYR A 13 -2.58 13.44 17.10
N HIS A 14 -2.43 12.58 16.10
CA HIS A 14 -1.14 12.01 15.71
C HIS A 14 -0.42 12.97 14.76
N ARG A 15 0.47 13.79 15.31
CA ARG A 15 1.32 14.71 14.54
C ARG A 15 2.28 13.95 13.63
N CYS A 16 2.42 14.40 12.38
CA CYS A 16 3.49 13.97 11.50
C CYS A 16 4.78 14.73 11.87
N PRO A 17 5.83 14.06 12.37
CA PRO A 17 7.08 14.71 12.73
C PRO A 17 7.88 15.03 11.45
N LEU A 18 7.75 16.27 10.96
CA LEU A 18 8.39 16.71 9.72
C LEU A 18 9.92 16.71 9.80
N ASP A 19 10.46 16.83 11.01
CA ASP A 19 11.89 16.71 11.32
C ASP A 19 12.47 15.31 11.04
N LYS A 20 11.61 14.31 10.80
CA LYS A 20 12.03 12.96 10.38
C LYS A 20 11.99 12.74 8.86
N LEU A 21 11.61 13.75 8.08
CA LEU A 21 11.54 13.66 6.64
C LEU A 21 12.81 14.29 6.05
N ASP A 22 13.55 13.51 5.28
CA ASP A 22 14.83 13.94 4.68
C ASP A 22 14.63 14.73 3.37
N PHE A 23 13.44 15.32 3.16
CA PHE A 23 13.09 16.07 1.95
C PHE A 23 12.16 17.25 2.27
N GLU A 24 12.24 18.32 1.46
CA GLU A 24 11.40 19.52 1.62
C GLU A 24 10.07 19.42 0.84
N THR A 25 10.11 18.89 -0.38
CA THR A 25 8.91 18.68 -1.21
C THR A 25 8.94 17.30 -1.86
N THR A 26 7.76 16.77 -2.17
CA THR A 26 7.63 15.44 -2.81
C THR A 26 8.15 15.42 -4.25
N GLU A 27 8.44 16.56 -4.86
CA GLU A 27 9.02 16.65 -6.21
C GLU A 27 10.46 16.10 -6.27
N SER A 28 11.15 16.09 -5.13
CA SER A 28 12.52 15.55 -5.01
C SER A 28 12.58 14.04 -4.82
N LEU A 29 11.43 13.39 -4.60
CA LEU A 29 11.37 11.96 -4.33
C LEU A 29 11.37 11.16 -5.63
N GLU A 30 12.12 10.07 -5.64
CA GLU A 30 12.04 9.08 -6.70
C GLU A 30 10.73 8.27 -6.58
N ASP A 31 10.17 7.90 -7.72
CA ASP A 31 8.99 7.05 -7.77
C ASP A 31 9.29 5.66 -7.21
N LEU A 32 8.33 5.12 -6.46
CA LEU A 32 8.43 3.76 -5.95
C LEU A 32 8.44 2.74 -7.10
N ALA A 33 9.50 1.92 -7.14
CA ALA A 33 9.65 0.84 -8.11
C ALA A 33 8.55 -0.23 -8.01
N LEU A 34 7.97 -0.41 -6.83
CA LEU A 34 6.87 -1.35 -6.58
C LEU A 34 5.80 -0.70 -5.69
N PRO A 35 4.53 -1.12 -5.80
CA PRO A 35 3.47 -0.62 -4.92
C PRO A 35 3.76 -0.89 -3.44
N PHE A 36 3.68 0.15 -2.62
CA PHE A 36 3.93 0.07 -1.18
C PHE A 36 2.91 -0.83 -0.47
N GLY A 37 3.39 -1.73 0.39
CA GLY A 37 2.56 -2.57 1.26
C GLY A 37 1.79 -3.70 0.54
N GLN A 38 2.15 -4.03 -0.71
CA GLN A 38 1.48 -5.06 -1.51
C GLN A 38 2.32 -6.31 -1.74
N ASP A 39 3.29 -6.60 -0.86
CA ASP A 39 4.25 -7.71 -1.01
C ASP A 39 3.58 -9.06 -1.28
N ARG A 40 2.50 -9.37 -0.56
CA ARG A 40 1.75 -10.62 -0.75
C ARG A 40 1.12 -10.71 -2.13
N ALA A 41 0.60 -9.61 -2.65
CA ALA A 41 -0.06 -9.58 -3.95
C ALA A 41 0.96 -9.71 -5.08
N LEU A 42 2.13 -9.06 -4.96
CA LEU A 42 3.24 -9.21 -5.90
C LEU A 42 3.72 -10.67 -6.01
N ARG A 43 3.99 -11.33 -4.88
CA ARG A 43 4.42 -12.74 -4.90
C ARG A 43 3.36 -13.68 -5.51
N ALA A 44 2.08 -13.40 -5.28
CA ALA A 44 1.00 -14.20 -5.84
C ALA A 44 0.90 -14.03 -7.37
N LEU A 45 1.14 -12.81 -7.87
CA LEU A 45 1.21 -12.54 -9.32
C LEU A 45 2.40 -13.24 -9.95
N GLU A 46 3.60 -13.13 -9.37
CA GLU A 46 4.81 -13.82 -9.84
C GLU A 46 4.61 -15.34 -9.88
N PHE A 47 4.09 -15.92 -8.79
CA PHE A 47 3.81 -17.35 -8.71
C PHE A 47 2.78 -17.77 -9.77
N GLY A 48 1.67 -17.05 -9.86
CA GLY A 48 0.60 -17.34 -10.80
C GLY A 48 1.05 -17.29 -12.26
N ALA A 49 1.83 -16.27 -12.62
CA ALA A 49 2.36 -16.09 -13.96
C ALA A 49 3.41 -17.13 -14.35
N SER A 50 4.09 -17.73 -13.36
CA SER A 50 5.03 -18.82 -13.60
C SER A 50 4.37 -20.16 -13.96
N MET A 51 3.06 -20.30 -13.78
CA MET A 51 2.35 -21.57 -14.06
C MET A 51 2.22 -21.84 -15.57
N LYS A 52 2.66 -23.02 -16.02
CA LYS A 52 2.67 -23.41 -17.45
C LYS A 52 1.45 -24.22 -17.90
N ALA A 53 0.33 -24.11 -17.20
CA ALA A 53 -0.88 -24.85 -17.53
C ALA A 53 -1.72 -24.09 -18.57
N GLN A 54 -2.10 -24.76 -19.66
CA GLN A 54 -2.94 -24.16 -20.69
C GLN A 54 -4.33 -23.82 -20.11
N GLY A 55 -4.81 -22.60 -20.38
CA GLY A 55 -6.10 -22.12 -19.90
C GLY A 55 -6.11 -21.68 -18.43
N PHE A 56 -4.95 -21.60 -17.77
CA PHE A 56 -4.85 -21.04 -16.43
C PHE A 56 -5.06 -19.52 -16.46
N ASN A 57 -5.91 -19.00 -15.57
CA ASN A 57 -6.24 -17.58 -15.48
C ASN A 57 -5.99 -17.08 -14.06
N LEU A 58 -5.60 -15.81 -13.94
CA LEU A 58 -5.43 -15.12 -12.67
C LEU A 58 -6.56 -14.11 -12.44
N PHE A 59 -7.11 -14.12 -11.25
CA PHE A 59 -8.12 -13.15 -10.82
C PHE A 59 -7.60 -12.34 -9.64
N VAL A 60 -7.68 -11.01 -9.74
CA VAL A 60 -7.16 -10.07 -8.73
C VAL A 60 -8.32 -9.37 -8.04
N LEU A 61 -8.46 -9.62 -6.74
CA LEU A 61 -9.51 -9.04 -5.90
C LEU A 61 -8.93 -8.01 -4.91
N GLY A 62 -9.70 -6.97 -4.65
CA GLY A 62 -9.35 -5.93 -3.68
C GLY A 62 -10.29 -4.73 -3.76
N PRO A 63 -10.29 -3.85 -2.76
CA PRO A 63 -11.20 -2.71 -2.70
C PRO A 63 -10.99 -1.74 -3.88
N SER A 64 -11.95 -0.85 -4.09
CA SER A 64 -11.78 0.27 -5.05
C SER A 64 -10.62 1.15 -4.61
N GLY A 65 -9.88 1.73 -5.56
CA GLY A 65 -8.70 2.56 -5.28
C GLY A 65 -7.43 1.79 -4.90
N ALA A 66 -7.48 0.46 -4.70
CA ALA A 66 -6.29 -0.34 -4.34
C ALA A 66 -5.26 -0.53 -5.47
N GLY A 67 -5.38 0.20 -6.60
CA GLY A 67 -4.40 0.12 -7.69
C GLY A 67 -4.27 -1.24 -8.38
N LYS A 68 -5.27 -2.13 -8.30
CA LYS A 68 -5.19 -3.52 -8.82
C LYS A 68 -4.69 -3.62 -10.26
N HIS A 69 -5.22 -2.77 -11.15
CA HIS A 69 -4.80 -2.75 -12.56
C HIS A 69 -3.36 -2.27 -12.72
N GLU A 70 -2.94 -1.29 -11.93
CA GLU A 70 -1.57 -0.80 -11.94
C GLU A 70 -0.59 -1.86 -11.45
N LEU A 71 -0.95 -2.54 -10.37
CA LEU A 71 -0.17 -3.66 -9.83
C LEU A 71 0.04 -4.76 -10.88
N VAL A 72 -1.02 -5.16 -11.59
CA VAL A 72 -0.93 -6.19 -12.64
C VAL A 72 -0.06 -5.73 -13.82
N ARG A 73 -0.17 -4.46 -14.24
CA ARG A 73 0.61 -3.93 -15.37
C ARG A 73 2.10 -3.72 -15.08
N ARG A 74 2.48 -3.54 -13.80
CA ARG A 74 3.88 -3.37 -13.39
C ARG A 74 4.55 -4.67 -12.96
N GLY A 75 3.76 -5.62 -12.43
CA GLY A 75 4.26 -6.90 -11.93
C GLY A 75 4.35 -8.03 -12.97
N LEU A 76 3.86 -7.79 -14.18
CA LEU A 76 3.95 -8.67 -15.36
C LEU A 76 4.52 -7.86 -16.54
#